data_AF-A0A937XGW5-F1
#
_entry.id   AF-A0A937XGW5-F1
#
_cell.length_a   1.000
_cell.length_b   1.000
_cell.length_c   1.000
_cell.angle_alpha   90.00
_cell.angle_beta   90.00
_cell.angle_gamma   90.00
#
_symmetry.space_group_name_H-M   'P 1'
#
loop_
_entity.id
_entity.type
_entity.pdbx_description
1 polymer ?
#
loop_
_entity_poly.entity_id
_entity_poly.type
_entity_poly.pdbx_seq_one_letter_code
_entity_poly.pdbx_strand_id
1 'polypeptide(L)' 'MNTESNWRGEIVSTPDVLRGKPRIKGTRIPVSLVLGYLAAGRAVEDIRREFPDLTPEQIAACLRYARDLAEFEVAAV' A
#
# COMPACT_ATOMS: atom_id res chain seq x y z
N MET A 1 -15.68 -15.80 -1.24
CA MET A 1 -14.36 -15.12 -1.26
C MET A 1 -14.20 -14.43 0.07
N ASN A 2 -13.37 -14.98 0.96
CA ASN A 2 -13.19 -14.40 2.30
C ASN A 2 -12.22 -13.21 2.18
N THR A 3 -12.80 -12.01 2.18
CA THR A 3 -12.14 -10.72 2.02
C THR A 3 -11.44 -10.26 3.31
N GLU A 4 -10.76 -11.18 4.01
CA GLU A 4 -10.07 -10.88 5.28
C GLU A 4 -9.09 -9.71 5.08
N SER A 5 -9.40 -8.57 5.72
CA SER A 5 -8.71 -7.28 5.62
C SER A 5 -7.34 -7.26 6.29
N ASN A 6 -6.46 -8.17 5.90
CA ASN A 6 -5.13 -8.28 6.49
C ASN A 6 -4.08 -7.50 5.68
N TRP A 7 -4.17 -6.17 5.71
CA TRP A 7 -3.05 -5.29 5.34
C TRP A 7 -2.24 -4.83 6.56
N ARG A 8 -2.82 -4.95 7.77
CA ARG A 8 -2.27 -4.42 9.03
C ARG A 8 -0.93 -5.02 9.42
N GLY A 9 -0.55 -6.19 8.90
CA GLY A 9 0.78 -6.78 9.09
C GLY A 9 1.89 -6.11 8.26
N GLU A 10 1.51 -5.53 7.11
CA GLU A 10 2.45 -5.04 6.09
C GLU A 10 2.48 -3.52 5.94
N ILE A 11 1.42 -2.81 6.31
CA ILE A 11 1.36 -1.35 6.21
C ILE A 11 1.44 -0.72 7.60
N VAL A 12 2.31 0.27 7.73
CA VAL A 12 2.52 1.02 8.97
C VAL A 12 2.41 2.52 8.71
N SER A 13 1.85 3.25 9.68
CA SER A 13 1.81 4.71 9.69
C SER A 13 2.33 5.15 11.06
N THR A 14 3.42 5.93 11.07
CA THR A 14 4.01 6.47 12.29
C THR A 14 4.44 7.92 12.05
N PRO A 15 4.25 8.85 13.00
CA PRO A 15 4.50 10.28 12.78
C PRO A 15 5.94 10.62 12.38
N ASP A 16 6.89 9.82 12.84
CA ASP A 16 8.34 9.98 12.66
C ASP A 16 8.82 9.66 11.24
N VAL A 17 8.04 8.92 10.44
CA VAL A 17 8.42 8.53 9.07
C VAL A 17 7.39 9.04 8.07
N LEU A 18 7.88 9.68 7.00
CA LEU A 18 7.04 10.27 5.94
C LEU A 18 5.90 11.15 6.46
N ARG A 19 6.10 11.83 7.60
CA ARG A 19 5.10 12.68 8.26
C ARG A 19 3.78 11.94 8.55
N GLY A 20 3.85 10.66 8.93
CA GLY A 20 2.66 9.85 9.22
C GLY A 20 2.00 9.23 8.00
N LYS A 21 2.53 9.41 6.77
CA LYS A 21 1.94 8.77 5.60
C LYS A 21 2.05 7.23 5.70
N PRO A 22 0.99 6.48 5.30
CA PRO A 22 1.03 5.03 5.23
C PRO A 22 2.16 4.55 4.31
N ARG A 23 2.95 3.59 4.79
CA ARG A 23 4.09 3.01 4.08
C ARG A 23 4.18 1.52 4.28
N ILE A 24 4.90 0.84 3.41
CA ILE A 24 5.21 -0.58 3.57
C ILE A 24 6.20 -0.75 4.74
N LYS A 25 5.90 -1.68 5.65
CA LYS A 25 6.68 -1.97 6.85
C LYS A 25 8.11 -2.33 6.49
N GLY A 26 9.06 -1.79 7.25
CA GLY A 26 10.49 -1.98 6.97
C GLY A 26 11.04 -1.11 5.84
N THR A 27 10.20 -0.32 5.16
CA THR A 27 10.62 0.54 4.05
C THR A 27 10.28 2.01 4.30
N ARG A 28 10.81 2.89 3.44
CA ARG A 28 10.34 4.28 3.28
C ARG A 28 9.51 4.47 2.00
N ILE A 29 8.86 3.40 1.53
CA ILE A 29 8.04 3.40 0.31
C ILE A 29 6.59 3.66 0.71
N PRO A 30 6.00 4.82 0.33
CA PRO A 30 4.61 5.13 0.66
C PRO A 30 3.66 4.24 -0.13
N VAL A 31 2.53 3.88 0.48
CA VAL A 31 1.47 3.09 -0.17
C VAL A 31 0.97 3.77 -1.45
N SER A 32 0.85 5.10 -1.42
CA SER A 32 0.41 5.91 -2.56
C SER A 32 1.31 5.77 -3.79
N LEU A 33 2.61 5.52 -3.61
CA LEU A 33 3.53 5.33 -4.75
C LEU A 33 3.24 4.02 -5.46
N VAL A 34 3.10 2.92 -4.72
CA VAL A 34 2.76 1.60 -5.27
C VAL A 34 1.40 1.64 -5.96
N LEU A 35 0.40 2.28 -5.34
CA LEU A 35 -0.91 2.48 -5.96
C LEU A 35 -0.83 3.32 -7.24
N GLY A 36 0.07 4.32 -7.30
CA GLY A 36 0.33 5.11 -8.50
C GLY A 36 0.87 4.27 -9.66
N TYR A 37 1.83 3.36 -9.40
CA TYR A 37 2.32 2.44 -10.42
C TYR A 37 1.22 1.49 -10.91
N LEU A 38 0.43 0.93 -9.99
CA LEU A 38 -0.68 0.05 -10.34
C LEU A 38 -1.76 0.78 -11.16
N ALA A 39 -2.08 2.03 -10.80
CA ALA A 39 -3.02 2.87 -11.54
C ALA A 39 -2.50 3.23 -12.94
N ALA A 40 -1.18 3.31 -13.12
CA ALA A 40 -0.54 3.47 -14.42
C ALA A 40 -0.47 2.16 -15.25
N GLY A 41 -1.07 1.07 -14.78
CA GLY A 41 -1.12 -0.22 -15.48
C GLY A 41 0.18 -1.04 -15.39
N ARG A 42 1.09 -0.70 -14.46
CA ARG A 42 2.35 -1.46 -14.28
C ARG A 42 2.05 -2.82 -13.65
N ALA A 43 2.71 -3.86 -14.15
CA ALA A 43 2.65 -5.18 -13.55
C ALA A 43 3.35 -5.21 -12.18
N VAL A 44 2.92 -6.12 -11.30
CA VAL A 44 3.51 -6.31 -9.97
C VAL A 44 5.00 -6.62 -10.08
N GLU A 45 5.38 -7.41 -11.08
CA GLU A 45 6.74 -7.84 -11.37
C GLU A 45 7.63 -6.66 -11.75
N ASP A 46 7.10 -5.67 -12.48
CA ASP A 46 7.84 -4.46 -12.84
C ASP A 46 8.08 -3.57 -11.62
N ILE A 47 7.09 -3.48 -10.73
CA ILE A 47 7.24 -2.76 -9.45
C ILE A 47 8.31 -3.45 -8.60
N ARG A 48 8.35 -4.78 -8.57
CA ARG A 48 9.38 -5.55 -7.85
C ARG A 48 10.76 -5.46 -8.49
N ARG A 49 10.87 -5.25 -9.80
CA ARG A 49 12.17 -4.97 -10.43
C ARG A 49 12.73 -3.62 -9.99
N GLU A 50 11.86 -2.64 -9.78
CA GLU A 50 12.23 -1.31 -9.30
C GLU A 50 12.48 -1.29 -7.78
N PHE A 51 11.76 -2.12 -7.03
CA PHE A 51 11.92 -2.31 -5.59
C PHE A 51 12.09 -3.81 -5.24
N PRO A 52 13.31 -4.36 -5.38
CA PRO A 52 13.59 -5.79 -5.19
C PRO A 52 13.22 -6.34 -3.83
N ASP A 53 13.25 -5.48 -2.80
CA ASP A 53 12.92 -5.83 -1.42
C ASP A 53 11.41 -5.97 -1.17
N LEU A 54 10.57 -5.58 -2.14
CA LEU A 54 9.12 -5.71 -2.02
C LEU A 54 8.63 -7.12 -2.36
N THR A 55 7.78 -7.63 -1.48
CA THR A 55 7.08 -8.90 -1.72
C THR A 55 5.76 -8.66 -2.45
N PRO A 56 5.26 -9.66 -3.23
CA PRO A 56 3.93 -9.61 -3.80
C PRO A 56 2.84 -9.36 -2.74
N GLU A 57 2.99 -9.92 -1.55
CA GLU A 57 2.08 -9.77 -0.42
C GLU A 57 1.99 -8.32 0.06
N GLN A 58 3.11 -7.60 0.09
CA GLN A 58 3.17 -6.18 0.43
C GLN A 58 2.49 -5.29 -0.62
N ILE A 59 2.66 -5.62 -1.89
CA ILE A 59 1.97 -4.92 -3.00
C ILE A 59 0.46 -5.17 -2.91
N ALA A 60 0.05 -6.41 -2.67
CA ALA A 60 -1.36 -6.75 -2.44
C ALA A 60 -1.93 -6.09 -1.18
N ALA A 61 -1.12 -5.90 -0.13
CA ALA A 61 -1.51 -5.18 1.08
C ALA A 61 -1.80 -3.69 0.80
N CYS A 62 -1.07 -3.06 -0.14
CA CYS A 62 -1.36 -1.69 -0.58
C CYS A 62 -2.78 -1.59 -1.19
N LEU A 63 -3.17 -2.56 -2.02
CA LEU A 63 -4.52 -2.63 -2.60
C LEU A 63 -5.60 -2.88 -1.53
N ARG A 64 -5.36 -3.80 -0.58
CA ARG A 64 -6.29 -4.04 0.54
C ARG A 64 -6.45 -2.81 1.43
N TYR A 65 -5.36 -2.09 1.70
CA TYR A 65 -5.40 -0.82 2.43
C TYR A 65 -6.26 0.22 1.68
N ALA A 66 -6.07 0.35 0.36
CA ALA A 66 -6.86 1.28 -0.46
C ALA A 66 -8.34 0.90 -0.51
N ARG A 67 -8.66 -0.40 -0.64
CA ARG A 67 -10.04 -0.90 -0.59
C ARG A 67 -10.71 -0.53 0.74
N ASP A 68 -10.07 -0.85 1.88
CA ASP A 68 -10.62 -0.53 3.19
C ASP A 68 -10.83 0.97 3.34
N LEU A 69 -9.87 1.80 2.91
CA LEU A 69 -10.02 3.25 2.96
C LEU A 69 -11.14 3.76 2.05
N ALA A 70 -11.40 3.10 0.92
CA ALA A 70 -12.50 3.45 0.02
C ALA A 70 -13.88 3.03 0.55
N GLU A 71 -13.96 2.00 1.40
CA GLU A 71 -15.19 1.65 2.13
C GLU A 71 -15.54 2.70 3.19
N PHE A 72 -14.54 3.36 3.77
CA PHE A 72 -14.75 4.53 4.61
C PHE A 72 -14.93 5.77 3.71
N GLU A 73 -16.19 6.15 3.49
CA GLU A 73 -16.53 7.36 2.76
C GLU A 73 -15.81 8.58 3.39
N VAL A 74 -14.80 9.12 2.69
CA VAL A 74 -14.29 10.45 3.03
C VAL A 74 -15.31 11.42 2.45
N ALA A 75 -16.26 11.83 3.28
CA ALA A 75 -16.87 13.15 3.12
C ALA A 75 -15.71 14.15 3.22
N ALA A 76 -15.16 14.53 2.08
CA ALA A 76 -14.27 15.67 2.01
C ALA A 76 -15.07 16.87 2.51
N VAL A 77 -14.78 17.29 3.74
CA VAL A 77 -15.15 18.60 4.27
C VAL A 77 -14.22 19.67 3.72
#